data_AF-A0A0C3H2P5-F1
#
_entry.id   AF-A0A0C3H2P5-F1
#
_cell.length_a   1.000
_cell.length_b   1.000
_cell.length_c   1.000
_cell.angle_alpha   90.00
_cell.angle_beta   90.00
_cell.angle_gamma   90.00
#
_symmetry.space_group_name_H-M   'P 1'
#
loop_
_entity.id
_entity.type
_entity.pdbx_description
1 polymer ?
#
loop_
_entity_poly.entity_id
_entity_poly.type
_entity_poly.pdbx_seq_one_letter_code
_entity_poly.pdbx_strand_id
1 'polypeptide(L)'
;LPNRFVADRLVDAYFKYAHPLNTYLHEYAFRQRYERLWLSEELGGEEAVENNLAWFGLVNLIFAFGSVHAKMVGHISIGKMRFFNRAKTLVLSSLFQAATIELVQALLLMGQYLNSSLELDNSWTVIGLAIRMAQSLGLHQDITTMDLKVIDQEVRKRVWWGCFVIDR
;
A
#
# COMPACT_ATOMS: atom_id res chain seq x y z
N LEU A 1 1.27 -12.39 -9.90
CA LEU A 1 1.55 -12.46 -8.45
C LEU A 1 2.48 -13.66 -8.22
N PRO A 2 3.18 -13.82 -7.06
CA PRO A 2 3.81 -15.10 -6.73
C PRO A 2 2.72 -16.17 -6.50
N ASN A 3 3.11 -17.43 -6.27
CA ASN A 3 2.13 -18.45 -5.89
C ASN A 3 1.40 -18.04 -4.59
N ARG A 4 0.15 -18.48 -4.40
CA ARG A 4 -0.69 -18.03 -3.27
C ARG A 4 -0.04 -18.30 -1.91
N PHE A 5 0.48 -19.51 -1.70
CA PHE A 5 1.17 -19.88 -0.47
C PHE A 5 2.30 -18.90 -0.08
N VAL A 6 3.11 -18.50 -1.06
CA VAL A 6 4.15 -17.49 -0.86
C VAL A 6 3.55 -16.12 -0.62
N ALA A 7 2.55 -15.74 -1.41
CA ALA A 7 1.89 -14.44 -1.32
C ALA A 7 1.30 -14.22 0.08
N ASP A 8 0.57 -15.20 0.62
CA ASP A 8 -0.05 -15.16 1.95
C ASP A 8 1.02 -14.94 3.03
N ARG A 9 2.12 -15.70 2.98
CA ARG A 9 3.24 -15.54 3.91
C ARG A 9 3.89 -14.16 3.86
N LEU A 10 3.96 -13.55 2.68
CA LEU A 10 4.48 -12.20 2.52
C LEU A 10 3.54 -11.15 3.11
N VAL A 11 2.23 -11.31 2.91
CA VAL A 11 1.21 -10.45 3.53
C VAL A 11 1.28 -10.57 5.05
N ASP A 12 1.36 -11.80 5.58
CA ASP A 12 1.49 -12.05 7.02
C ASP A 12 2.75 -11.41 7.61
N ALA A 13 3.89 -11.57 6.94
CA ALA A 13 5.13 -10.95 7.36
C ALA A 13 5.05 -9.41 7.35
N TYR A 14 4.38 -8.81 6.36
CA TYR A 14 4.16 -7.37 6.32
C TYR A 14 3.34 -6.89 7.53
N PHE A 15 2.16 -7.47 7.76
CA PHE A 15 1.29 -7.04 8.85
C PHE A 15 1.88 -7.31 10.23
N LYS A 16 2.69 -8.37 10.36
CA LYS A 16 3.35 -8.69 11.62
C LYS A 16 4.52 -7.77 11.96
N TYR A 17 5.32 -7.36 10.96
CA TYR A 17 6.62 -6.72 11.23
C TYR A 17 6.75 -5.28 10.71
N ALA A 18 6.12 -4.94 9.58
CA ALA A 18 6.26 -3.62 8.96
C ALA A 18 5.08 -2.68 9.30
N HIS A 19 3.86 -3.21 9.27
CA HIS A 19 2.64 -2.44 9.54
C HIS A 19 2.60 -1.77 10.92
N PRO A 20 3.04 -2.39 12.04
CA PRO A 20 2.99 -1.75 13.36
C PRO A 20 3.85 -0.48 13.45
N LEU A 21 4.90 -0.38 12.63
CA LEU A 21 5.76 0.80 12.55
C LEU A 21 5.11 1.91 11.71
N ASN A 22 4.23 1.55 10.76
CA ASN A 22 3.67 2.43 9.74
C ASN A 22 2.24 1.99 9.39
N THR A 23 1.29 2.35 10.25
CA THR A 23 -0.10 1.85 10.18
C THR A 23 -0.95 2.65 9.19
N TYR A 24 -0.59 2.64 7.90
CA TYR A 24 -1.38 3.33 6.87
C TYR A 24 -2.64 2.56 6.44
N LEU A 25 -2.60 1.22 6.60
CA LEU A 25 -3.68 0.33 6.16
C LEU A 25 -4.54 -0.16 7.32
N HIS A 26 -5.79 -0.51 7.01
CA HIS A 26 -6.62 -1.32 7.88
C HIS A 26 -6.50 -2.79 7.46
N GLU A 27 -5.89 -3.64 8.30
CA GLU A 27 -5.51 -5.01 7.94
C GLU A 27 -6.69 -5.85 7.48
N TYR A 28 -7.79 -5.87 8.24
CA TYR A 28 -8.96 -6.68 7.90
C TYR A 28 -9.54 -6.30 6.52
N ALA A 29 -9.63 -5.00 6.23
CA ALA A 29 -10.17 -4.51 4.96
C ALA A 29 -9.22 -4.85 3.79
N PHE A 30 -7.90 -4.70 4.01
CA PHE A 30 -6.91 -5.11 3.03
C PHE A 30 -7.01 -6.61 2.72
N ARG A 31 -7.02 -7.46 3.76
CA ARG A 31 -7.07 -8.92 3.60
C ARG A 31 -8.35 -9.37 2.89
N GLN A 32 -9.49 -8.77 3.24
CA GLN A 32 -10.74 -9.07 2.56
C GLN A 32 -10.66 -8.81 1.05
N ARG A 33 -10.07 -7.68 0.62
CA ARG A 33 -9.88 -7.38 -0.81
C ARG A 33 -8.79 -8.25 -1.45
N TYR A 34 -7.74 -8.57 -0.70
CA TYR A 34 -6.65 -9.45 -1.13
C TYR A 34 -7.15 -10.87 -1.43
N GLU A 35 -8.01 -11.44 -0.58
CA GLU A 35 -8.58 -12.78 -0.81
C GLU A 35 -9.35 -12.86 -2.12
N ARG A 36 -10.00 -11.77 -2.53
CA ARG A 36 -10.74 -11.71 -3.80
C ARG A 36 -9.84 -11.84 -5.04
N LEU A 37 -8.54 -11.53 -4.93
CA LEU A 37 -7.58 -11.74 -6.04
C LEU A 37 -7.40 -13.22 -6.41
N TRP A 38 -7.85 -14.14 -5.55
CA TRP A 38 -7.73 -15.58 -5.74
C TRP A 38 -9.05 -16.25 -6.10
N LEU A 39 -10.14 -15.48 -6.23
CA LEU A 39 -11.45 -15.99 -6.64
C LEU A 39 -11.52 -16.08 -8.16
N SER A 40 -12.37 -16.99 -8.66
CA SER A 40 -12.73 -17.02 -10.09
C SER A 40 -13.56 -15.79 -10.45
N GLU A 41 -13.67 -15.50 -11.75
CA GLU A 41 -14.51 -14.41 -12.26
C GLU A 41 -15.96 -14.54 -11.76
N GLU A 42 -16.53 -15.74 -11.81
CA GLU A 42 -17.88 -16.07 -11.29
C GLU A 42 -18.07 -15.77 -9.79
N LEU A 43 -16.99 -15.78 -9.01
CA LEU A 43 -16.99 -15.54 -7.57
C LEU A 43 -16.59 -14.10 -7.21
N GLY A 44 -16.58 -13.18 -8.18
CA GLY A 44 -16.24 -11.77 -7.96
C GLY A 44 -14.74 -11.47 -8.04
N GLY A 45 -13.96 -12.32 -8.70
CA GLY A 45 -12.54 -12.06 -8.98
C GLY A 45 -12.31 -10.81 -9.84
N GLU A 46 -13.22 -10.49 -10.77
CA GLU A 46 -13.10 -9.31 -11.63
C GLU A 46 -13.18 -7.99 -10.83
N GLU A 47 -14.06 -7.88 -9.82
CA GLU A 47 -14.13 -6.69 -8.95
C GLU A 47 -12.83 -6.43 -8.18
N ALA A 48 -12.06 -7.49 -7.87
CA ALA A 48 -10.75 -7.35 -7.23
C ALA A 48 -9.67 -6.86 -8.20
N VAL A 49 -9.90 -7.08 -9.50
CA VAL A 49 -8.98 -6.82 -10.61
C VAL A 49 -9.34 -5.53 -11.36
N GLU A 50 -10.55 -4.99 -11.16
CA GLU A 50 -11.10 -3.79 -11.79
C GLU A 50 -10.04 -2.66 -11.82
N ASN A 51 -9.40 -2.50 -12.99
CA ASN A 51 -8.19 -1.75 -13.36
C ASN A 51 -7.53 -0.80 -12.33
N ASN A 52 -7.33 -1.25 -11.10
CA ASN A 52 -6.83 -0.41 -10.02
C ASN A 52 -5.32 -0.63 -9.90
N LEU A 53 -4.59 0.07 -10.76
CA LEU A 53 -3.12 0.00 -10.80
C LEU A 53 -2.51 0.35 -9.43
N ALA A 54 -3.09 1.31 -8.72
CA ALA A 54 -2.67 1.69 -7.37
C ALA A 54 -2.80 0.52 -6.37
N TRP A 55 -3.92 -0.22 -6.42
CA TRP A 55 -4.13 -1.41 -5.60
C TRP A 55 -3.09 -2.49 -5.89
N PHE A 56 -2.84 -2.83 -7.16
CA PHE A 56 -1.80 -3.80 -7.50
C PHE A 56 -0.40 -3.32 -7.10
N GLY A 57 -0.14 -2.02 -7.21
CA GLY A 57 1.07 -1.38 -6.71
C GLY A 57 1.23 -1.58 -5.20
N LEU A 58 0.18 -1.30 -4.43
CA LEU A 58 0.12 -1.47 -2.98
C LEU A 58 0.38 -2.93 -2.56
N VAL A 59 -0.27 -3.90 -3.21
CA VAL A 59 -0.05 -5.33 -2.94
C VAL A 59 1.42 -5.72 -3.21
N ASN A 60 2.03 -5.21 -4.29
CA ASN A 60 3.45 -5.49 -4.57
C ASN A 60 4.39 -4.80 -3.55
N LEU A 61 4.05 -3.62 -3.04
CA LEU A 61 4.81 -3.00 -1.94
C LEU A 61 4.74 -3.85 -0.67
N ILE A 62 3.55 -4.34 -0.31
CA ILE A 62 3.36 -5.25 0.81
C ILE A 62 4.20 -6.52 0.64
N PHE A 63 4.25 -7.10 -0.55
CA PHE A 63 5.14 -8.22 -0.83
C PHE A 63 6.62 -7.86 -0.71
N ALA A 64 7.03 -6.66 -1.15
CA ALA A 64 8.39 -6.19 -1.05
C ALA A 64 8.82 -6.06 0.43
N PHE A 65 8.02 -5.40 1.27
CA PHE A 65 8.27 -5.30 2.71
C PHE A 65 8.18 -6.66 3.42
N GLY A 66 7.19 -7.48 3.06
CA GLY A 66 7.07 -8.85 3.55
C GLY A 66 8.30 -9.69 3.23
N SER A 67 8.91 -9.51 2.06
CA SER A 67 10.12 -10.25 1.65
C SER A 67 11.36 -9.88 2.48
N VAL A 68 11.43 -8.64 3.00
CA VAL A 68 12.50 -8.24 3.93
C VAL A 68 12.42 -9.06 5.22
N HIS A 69 11.21 -9.22 5.75
CA HIS A 69 10.96 -9.87 7.03
C HIS A 69 10.77 -11.39 6.90
N ALA A 70 10.41 -11.91 5.72
CA ALA A 70 10.30 -13.35 5.46
C ALA A 70 11.64 -14.08 5.64
N LYS A 71 12.78 -13.38 5.45
CA LYS A 71 14.10 -13.92 5.82
C LYS A 71 14.20 -14.28 7.31
N MET A 72 13.47 -13.58 8.18
CA MET A 72 13.40 -13.88 9.62
C MET A 72 12.47 -15.06 9.94
N VAL A 73 11.60 -15.46 9.00
CA VAL A 73 10.57 -16.52 9.19
C VAL A 73 10.93 -17.83 8.49
N GLY A 74 12.01 -17.86 7.69
CA GLY A 74 12.55 -19.06 7.05
C GLY A 74 12.85 -18.82 5.58
N HIS A 75 14.13 -18.97 5.23
CA HIS A 75 14.79 -18.93 3.91
C HIS A 75 13.91 -18.90 2.65
N ILE A 76 13.23 -17.78 2.43
CA ILE A 76 12.58 -17.47 1.16
C ILE A 76 13.28 -16.22 0.61
N SER A 77 14.30 -16.41 -0.24
CA SER A 77 14.97 -15.30 -0.93
C SER A 77 14.12 -14.86 -2.13
N ILE A 78 12.92 -14.33 -1.86
CA ILE A 78 12.15 -13.71 -2.94
C ILE A 78 12.72 -12.33 -3.21
N GLY A 79 12.83 -11.99 -4.49
CA GLY A 79 13.35 -10.71 -4.94
C GLY A 79 12.49 -9.54 -4.47
N LYS A 80 12.80 -9.00 -3.29
CA LYS A 80 12.31 -7.70 -2.78
C LYS A 80 12.29 -6.65 -3.89
N MET A 81 13.39 -6.57 -4.64
CA MET A 81 13.59 -5.67 -5.78
C MET A 81 12.59 -5.91 -6.92
N ARG A 82 12.23 -7.17 -7.21
CA ARG A 82 11.27 -7.51 -8.27
C ARG A 82 9.88 -6.98 -7.93
N PHE A 83 9.43 -7.17 -6.69
CA PHE A 83 8.13 -6.65 -6.25
C PHE A 83 8.14 -5.14 -6.20
N PHE A 84 9.21 -4.54 -5.67
CA PHE A 84 9.33 -3.09 -5.62
C PHE A 84 9.32 -2.46 -7.02
N ASN A 85 10.09 -2.99 -7.98
CA ASN A 85 10.11 -2.48 -9.35
C ASN A 85 8.74 -2.58 -10.01
N ARG A 86 8.03 -3.70 -9.82
CA ARG A 86 6.66 -3.85 -10.32
C ARG A 86 5.71 -2.85 -9.67
N ALA A 87 5.81 -2.65 -8.36
CA ALA A 87 5.01 -1.65 -7.66
C ALA A 87 5.31 -0.24 -8.18
N LYS A 88 6.59 0.11 -8.37
CA LYS A 88 7.02 1.39 -8.93
C LYS A 88 6.35 1.68 -10.26
N THR A 89 6.39 0.73 -11.19
CA THR A 89 5.69 0.89 -12.49
C THR A 89 4.19 1.11 -12.30
N LEU A 90 3.51 0.26 -11.53
CA LEU A 90 2.06 0.32 -11.36
C LEU A 90 1.58 1.62 -10.68
N VAL A 91 2.23 2.02 -9.59
CA VAL A 91 1.88 3.23 -8.83
C VAL A 91 2.15 4.49 -9.66
N LEU A 92 3.30 4.56 -10.35
CA LEU A 92 3.60 5.73 -11.19
C LEU A 92 2.64 5.82 -12.38
N SER A 93 2.23 4.69 -12.95
CA SER A 93 1.20 4.67 -14.01
C SER A 93 -0.18 5.11 -13.50
N SER A 94 -0.50 4.93 -12.22
CA SER A 94 -1.76 5.42 -11.63
C SER A 94 -1.78 6.91 -11.31
N LEU A 95 -0.65 7.64 -11.38
CA LEU A 95 -0.60 9.06 -10.99
C LEU A 95 -1.48 9.99 -11.83
N PHE A 96 -1.78 9.60 -13.06
CA PHE A 96 -2.63 10.37 -13.97
C PHE A 96 -4.11 9.95 -13.92
N GLN A 97 -4.46 9.02 -13.03
CA GLN A 97 -5.85 8.62 -12.76
C GLN A 97 -6.42 9.46 -11.60
N ALA A 98 -7.70 9.28 -11.31
CA ALA A 98 -8.31 9.88 -10.12
C ALA A 98 -7.55 9.44 -8.86
N ALA A 99 -7.27 10.39 -7.98
CA ALA A 99 -6.62 10.08 -6.71
C ALA A 99 -7.49 9.12 -5.89
N THR A 100 -6.86 8.15 -5.25
CA THR A 100 -7.51 7.17 -4.37
C THR A 100 -6.72 7.04 -3.07
N ILE A 101 -7.38 6.58 -2.00
CA ILE A 101 -6.69 6.35 -0.72
C ILE A 101 -5.57 5.31 -0.90
N GLU A 102 -5.80 4.30 -1.73
CA GLU A 102 -4.83 3.27 -2.07
C GLU A 102 -3.60 3.84 -2.77
N LEU A 103 -3.77 4.83 -3.66
CA LEU A 103 -2.64 5.53 -4.28
C LEU A 103 -1.80 6.25 -3.23
N VAL A 104 -2.43 6.97 -2.30
CA VAL A 104 -1.71 7.64 -1.21
C VAL A 104 -0.97 6.63 -0.33
N GLN A 105 -1.64 5.55 0.10
CA GLN A 105 -1.02 4.47 0.88
C GLN A 105 0.16 3.83 0.14
N ALA A 106 0.04 3.60 -1.17
CA ALA A 106 1.10 3.05 -1.99
C ALA A 106 2.28 4.02 -2.11
N LEU A 107 2.04 5.31 -2.29
CA LEU A 107 3.09 6.33 -2.32
C LEU A 107 3.81 6.44 -0.98
N LEU A 108 3.09 6.40 0.15
CA LEU A 108 3.69 6.40 1.50
C LEU A 108 4.63 5.20 1.72
N LEU A 109 4.16 3.99 1.41
CA LEU A 109 4.98 2.79 1.51
C LEU A 109 6.17 2.82 0.53
N MET A 110 5.99 3.37 -0.67
CA MET A 110 7.08 3.51 -1.64
C MET A 110 8.14 4.50 -1.16
N GLY A 111 7.73 5.66 -0.65
CA GLY A 111 8.64 6.64 -0.05
C GLY A 111 9.45 6.01 1.08
N GLN A 112 8.77 5.30 1.99
CA GLN A 112 9.43 4.59 3.08
C GLN A 112 10.44 3.54 2.60
N TYR A 113 10.10 2.79 1.55
CA TYR A 113 11.01 1.80 0.96
C TYR A 113 12.26 2.47 0.39
N LEU A 114 12.09 3.58 -0.34
CA LEU A 114 13.18 4.36 -0.94
C LEU A 114 14.09 4.95 0.12
N ASN A 115 13.51 5.52 1.19
CA ASN A 115 14.25 6.02 2.34
C ASN A 115 15.11 4.90 2.97
N SER A 116 14.51 3.73 3.23
CA SER A 116 15.21 2.54 3.76
C SER A 116 16.29 2.00 2.82
N SER A 117 16.26 2.37 1.54
CA SER A 117 17.23 1.97 0.51
C SER A 117 18.23 3.08 0.19
N LEU A 118 18.23 4.16 1.00
CA LEU A 118 19.10 5.35 0.86
C LEU A 118 18.90 6.13 -0.46
N GLU A 119 17.76 5.95 -1.13
CA GLU A 119 17.37 6.73 -2.30
C GLU A 119 16.58 7.99 -1.88
N LEU A 120 17.24 8.89 -1.13
CA LEU A 120 16.58 9.99 -0.41
C LEU A 120 15.86 10.98 -1.35
N ASP A 121 16.45 11.35 -2.48
CA ASP A 121 15.83 12.30 -3.43
C ASP A 121 14.54 11.72 -4.06
N ASN A 122 14.58 10.43 -4.41
CA ASN A 122 13.41 9.71 -4.92
C ASN A 122 12.34 9.58 -3.83
N SER A 123 12.76 9.28 -2.60
CA SER A 123 11.86 9.22 -1.43
C SER A 123 11.15 10.55 -1.22
N TRP A 124 11.89 11.65 -1.17
CA TRP A 124 11.35 12.99 -0.97
C TRP A 124 10.33 13.37 -2.05
N THR A 125 10.65 13.07 -3.31
CA THR A 125 9.75 13.31 -4.44
C THR A 125 8.43 12.52 -4.30
N VAL A 126 8.53 11.24 -3.94
CA VAL A 126 7.36 10.35 -3.77
C VAL A 126 6.51 10.75 -2.57
N ILE A 127 7.13 11.16 -1.46
CA ILE A 127 6.42 11.67 -0.27
C ILE A 127 5.65 12.95 -0.63
N GLY A 128 6.28 13.89 -1.34
CA GLY A 128 5.60 15.09 -1.83
C GLY A 128 4.41 14.78 -2.74
N LEU A 129 4.50 13.73 -3.57
CA LEU A 129 3.35 13.26 -4.35
C LEU A 129 2.24 12.69 -3.46
N ALA A 130 2.59 11.89 -2.44
CA ALA A 130 1.62 11.35 -1.49
C ALA A 130 0.82 12.46 -0.81
N ILE A 131 1.50 13.52 -0.35
CA ILE A 131 0.87 14.68 0.30
C ILE A 131 -0.10 15.38 -0.66
N ARG A 132 0.31 15.63 -1.91
CA ARG A 132 -0.55 16.29 -2.91
C ARG A 132 -1.78 15.44 -3.25
N MET A 133 -1.63 14.12 -3.36
CA MET A 133 -2.75 13.21 -3.58
C MET A 133 -3.68 13.11 -2.35
N ALA A 134 -3.12 13.17 -1.14
CA ALA A 134 -3.91 13.22 0.09
C ALA A 134 -4.71 14.53 0.19
N GLN A 135 -4.11 15.65 -0.23
CA GLN A 135 -4.75 16.96 -0.28
C GLN A 135 -5.89 17.01 -1.30
N SER A 136 -5.68 16.47 -2.51
CA SER A 136 -6.73 16.42 -3.54
C SER A 136 -7.93 15.58 -3.13
N LEU A 137 -7.72 14.58 -2.27
CA LEU A 137 -8.77 13.76 -1.64
C LEU A 137 -9.43 14.42 -0.41
N GLY A 138 -8.97 15.61 -0.02
CA GLY A 138 -9.47 16.30 1.17
C GLY A 138 -9.13 15.60 2.50
N LEU A 139 -8.10 14.74 2.55
CA LEU A 139 -7.76 13.99 3.78
C LEU A 139 -7.28 14.88 4.93
N HIS A 140 -6.86 16.10 4.61
CA HIS A 140 -6.43 17.13 5.57
C HIS A 140 -7.59 17.88 6.23
N GLN A 141 -8.81 17.73 5.72
CA GLN A 141 -9.98 18.42 6.23
C GLN A 141 -10.59 17.65 7.39
N ASP A 142 -11.15 18.38 8.36
CA ASP A 142 -11.96 17.75 9.39
C ASP A 142 -13.31 17.31 8.77
N ILE A 143 -13.54 15.99 8.81
CA ILE A 143 -14.66 15.31 8.19
C ILE A 143 -15.62 14.75 9.24
N THR A 144 -15.60 15.26 10.48
CA THR A 144 -16.57 14.91 11.53
C THR A 144 -18.03 15.07 11.09
N THR A 145 -18.29 15.84 10.04
CA THR A 145 -19.63 16.08 9.47
C THR A 145 -19.99 15.18 8.28
N MET A 146 -19.07 14.34 7.77
CA MET A 146 -19.35 13.45 6.65
C MET A 146 -19.99 12.14 7.12
N ASP A 147 -21.04 11.69 6.43
CA ASP A 147 -21.69 10.39 6.66
C ASP A 147 -20.85 9.23 6.08
N LEU A 148 -19.73 8.96 6.73
CA LEU A 148 -18.79 7.88 6.38
C LEU A 148 -18.77 6.81 7.45
N LYS A 149 -18.51 5.56 7.04
CA LYS A 149 -18.28 4.47 7.99
C LYS A 149 -17.08 4.79 8.88
N VAL A 150 -17.16 4.39 10.15
CA VAL A 150 -16.11 4.65 11.16
C VAL A 150 -14.73 4.17 10.69
N ILE A 151 -14.65 3.01 10.04
CA ILE A 151 -13.40 2.46 9.50
C ILE A 151 -12.79 3.40 8.45
N ASP A 152 -13.61 3.94 7.56
CA ASP A 152 -13.14 4.82 6.48
C ASP A 152 -12.63 6.15 7.05
N GLN A 153 -13.32 6.70 8.06
CA GLN A 153 -12.86 7.90 8.76
C GLN A 153 -11.49 7.68 9.42
N GLU A 154 -11.31 6.56 10.11
CA GLU A 154 -10.04 6.22 10.77
C GLU A 154 -8.90 5.97 9.77
N VAL A 155 -9.18 5.31 8.63
CA VAL A 155 -8.18 5.14 7.57
C VAL A 155 -7.77 6.49 6.99
N ARG A 156 -8.72 7.39 6.70
CA ARG A 156 -8.42 8.74 6.19
C ARG A 156 -7.51 9.52 7.14
N LYS A 157 -7.82 9.50 8.45
CA LYS A 157 -6.98 10.13 9.48
C LYS A 157 -5.58 9.52 9.52
N ARG A 158 -5.47 8.18 9.57
CA ARG A 158 -4.16 7.49 9.62
C ARG A 158 -3.30 7.80 8.42
N VAL A 159 -3.88 7.82 7.22
CA VAL A 159 -3.16 8.13 5.99
C VAL A 159 -2.67 9.58 6.00
N TRP A 160 -3.51 10.54 6.39
CA TRP A 160 -3.11 11.95 6.49
C TRP A 160 -1.99 12.16 7.53
N TRP A 161 -2.15 11.61 8.74
CA TRP A 161 -1.10 11.69 9.75
C TRP A 161 0.17 10.96 9.32
N GLY A 162 0.04 9.87 8.56
CA GLY A 162 1.16 9.18 7.94
C GLY A 162 1.95 10.08 6.98
N CYS A 163 1.27 10.87 6.15
CA CYS A 163 1.91 11.89 5.32
C CYS A 163 2.69 12.91 6.16
N PHE A 164 2.11 13.38 7.27
CA PHE A 164 2.78 14.35 8.14
C PHE A 164 4.03 13.77 8.84
N VAL A 165 3.94 12.52 9.32
CA VAL A 165 5.05 11.87 10.04
C VAL A 165 6.22 11.57 9.11
N ILE A 166 5.97 11.12 7.88
CA ILE A 166 7.04 10.73 6.95
C ILE A 166 7.75 11.93 6.29
N ASP A 167 7.08 13.08 6.22
CA ASP A 167 7.64 14.33 5.64
C ASP A 167 8.61 15.04 6.59
N ARG A 168 8.51 14.75 7.89
CA ARG A 168 9.27 15.41 8.96
C ARG A 168 10.57 14.68 9.29
#